data_AF-A0A2Z2HAW7-F1
#
_entry.id   AF-A0A2Z2HAW7-F1
#
_cell.length_a   1.000
_cell.length_b   1.000
_cell.length_c   1.000
_cell.angle_alpha   90.00
_cell.angle_beta   90.00
_cell.angle_gamma   90.00
#
_symmetry.space_group_name_H-M   'P 1'
#
loop_
_entity.id
_entity.type
_entity.pdbx_description
1 polymer ?
#
loop_
_entity_poly.entity_id
_entity_poly.type
_entity_poly.pdbx_seq_one_letter_code
_entity_poly.pdbx_strand_id
1 'polypeptide(L)'
;MGYLRAVFNVAIHLKEWHGDNPFAAVKALRMSQTELSYLTQEQIDDLFTALHESRSRHVVLMAELCLYTGARWGEAQSLHAEYVRNNTVTYVDTRNERKRTMPVDSEFYLKLKAHGPRIGRIFPTDAYMAFTQALNRTTIVLPKGQRTHVLRHTFASHFIMNGGDLLTLQRILGHQTIQMTMRYAHLSPEHLLEAVKFGPRRGVDTTLTPGTNEGDETGEK
;
A
#
# COMPACT_ATOMS: atom_id res chain seq x y z
N MET A 1 14.62 18.89 -12.94
CA MET A 1 13.82 19.96 -13.57
C MET A 1 12.77 20.58 -12.64
N GLY A 2 12.00 19.80 -11.86
CA GLY A 2 11.05 20.37 -10.88
C GLY A 2 11.68 21.31 -9.85
N TYR A 3 12.87 20.97 -9.35
CA TYR A 3 13.62 21.80 -8.38
C TYR A 3 14.03 23.16 -8.95
N LEU A 4 14.53 23.23 -10.20
CA LEU A 4 14.93 24.51 -10.82
C LEU A 4 13.71 25.43 -11.02
N ARG A 5 12.59 24.87 -11.49
CA ARG A 5 11.34 25.63 -11.61
C ARG A 5 10.86 26.12 -10.24
N ALA A 6 10.96 25.30 -9.19
CA ALA A 6 10.60 25.68 -7.83
C ALA A 6 11.50 26.80 -7.28
N VAL A 7 12.82 26.73 -7.49
CA VAL A 7 13.77 27.77 -7.07
C VAL A 7 13.42 29.12 -7.72
N PHE A 8 13.21 29.16 -9.04
CA PHE A 8 12.84 30.40 -9.72
C PHE A 8 11.46 30.92 -9.31
N ASN A 9 10.49 30.03 -9.05
CA ASN A 9 9.19 30.46 -8.52
C ASN A 9 9.32 31.09 -7.12
N VAL A 10 10.16 30.53 -6.25
CA VAL A 10 10.44 31.10 -4.92
C VAL A 10 11.18 32.43 -5.06
N ALA A 11 12.18 32.53 -5.94
CA ALA A 11 12.92 33.77 -6.18
C ALA A 11 12.04 34.90 -6.73
N ILE A 12 11.10 34.59 -7.63
CA ILE A 12 10.08 35.53 -8.11
C ILE A 12 9.19 35.98 -6.96
N HIS A 13 8.72 35.05 -6.13
CA HIS A 13 7.86 35.36 -5.00
C HIS A 13 8.55 36.27 -3.96
N LEU A 14 9.84 36.03 -3.72
CA LEU A 14 10.68 36.84 -2.83
C LEU A 14 11.13 38.16 -3.46
N LYS A 15 10.76 38.43 -4.73
CA LYS A 15 11.17 39.61 -5.50
C LYS A 15 12.69 39.73 -5.72
N GLU A 16 13.42 38.63 -5.58
CA GLU A 16 14.85 38.55 -5.92
C GLU A 16 15.07 38.30 -7.41
N TRP A 17 14.01 37.87 -8.12
CA TRP A 17 13.99 37.70 -9.57
C TRP A 17 12.81 38.45 -10.18
N HIS A 18 13.09 39.25 -11.21
CA HIS A 18 12.14 40.18 -11.79
C HIS A 18 11.62 39.76 -13.17
N GLY A 19 12.13 38.67 -13.73
CA GLY A 19 11.67 38.11 -15.01
C GLY A 19 10.69 36.95 -14.82
N ASP A 20 10.19 36.42 -15.93
CA ASP A 20 9.44 35.16 -15.93
C ASP A 20 10.34 33.98 -15.55
N ASN A 21 9.73 32.88 -15.12
CA ASN A 21 10.47 31.66 -14.83
C ASN A 21 10.97 31.03 -16.15
N PRO A 22 12.30 30.96 -16.38
CA PRO A 22 12.86 30.46 -17.64
C PRO A 22 12.58 28.97 -17.88
N PHE A 23 12.13 28.24 -16.86
CA PHE A 23 11.75 26.84 -16.93
C PHE A 23 10.22 26.63 -16.96
N ALA A 24 9.43 27.69 -17.12
CA ALA A 24 7.97 27.60 -17.18
C ALA A 24 7.48 26.79 -18.39
N ALA A 25 8.07 27.02 -19.57
CA ALA A 25 7.76 26.36 -20.83
C ALA A 25 8.46 24.99 -21.00
N VAL A 26 9.44 24.68 -20.15
CA VAL A 26 10.18 23.41 -20.24
C VAL A 26 9.27 22.29 -19.75
N LYS A 27 8.86 21.42 -20.70
CA LYS A 27 8.08 20.22 -20.40
C LYS A 27 8.92 19.31 -19.49
N ALA A 28 8.35 18.97 -18.33
CA ALA A 28 9.01 18.04 -17.42
C ALA A 28 9.27 16.71 -18.16
N LEU A 29 10.53 16.26 -18.15
CA LEU A 29 10.87 14.93 -18.60
C LEU A 29 10.05 13.94 -17.78
N ARG A 30 9.09 13.27 -18.43
CA ARG A 30 8.38 12.14 -17.83
C ARG A 30 9.39 11.01 -17.75
N MET A 31 9.98 10.82 -16.58
CA MET A 31 10.63 9.56 -16.27
C MET A 31 9.54 8.50 -16.32
N SER A 32 9.72 7.45 -17.12
CA SER A 32 8.83 6.29 -17.06
C SER A 32 8.77 5.86 -15.59
N GLN A 33 7.55 5.70 -15.07
CA GLN A 33 7.40 5.16 -13.73
C GLN A 33 8.02 3.76 -13.77
N THR A 34 9.04 3.51 -12.95
CA THR A 34 9.58 2.17 -12.82
C THR A 34 8.44 1.26 -12.39
N GLU A 35 8.23 0.18 -13.13
CA GLU A 35 7.27 -0.85 -12.72
C GLU A 35 7.59 -1.28 -11.29
N LEU A 36 6.53 -1.45 -10.51
CA LEU A 36 6.64 -1.94 -9.15
C LEU A 36 7.10 -3.38 -9.18
N SER A 37 8.23 -3.67 -8.56
CA SER A 37 8.59 -5.06 -8.28
C SER A 37 7.92 -5.50 -6.99
N TYR A 38 7.19 -6.61 -7.04
CA TYR A 38 6.73 -7.37 -5.89
C TYR A 38 7.26 -8.81 -6.01
N LEU A 39 7.28 -9.55 -4.91
CA LEU A 39 7.78 -10.93 -4.89
C LEU A 39 6.64 -11.93 -5.12
N THR A 40 6.90 -12.98 -5.89
CA THR A 40 6.01 -14.16 -5.98
C THR A 40 6.10 -14.98 -4.69
N GLN A 41 5.20 -15.95 -4.49
CA GLN A 41 5.26 -16.83 -3.31
C GLN A 41 6.59 -17.59 -3.26
N GLU A 42 7.04 -18.17 -4.37
CA GLU A 42 8.34 -18.86 -4.46
C GLU A 42 9.51 -17.93 -4.08
N GLN A 43 9.49 -16.68 -4.53
CA GLN A 43 10.52 -15.70 -4.18
C GLN A 43 10.44 -15.28 -2.70
N ILE A 44 9.25 -15.27 -2.09
CA ILE A 44 9.12 -15.06 -0.65
C ILE A 44 9.78 -16.23 0.07
N ASP A 45 9.50 -17.47 -0.32
CA ASP A 45 10.05 -18.66 0.32
C ASP A 45 11.58 -18.72 0.20
N ASP A 46 12.13 -18.42 -0.98
CA ASP A 46 13.57 -18.30 -1.23
C ASP A 46 14.21 -17.20 -0.38
N LEU A 47 13.56 -16.04 -0.30
CA LEU A 47 14.03 -14.92 0.51
C LEU A 47 14.06 -15.31 1.99
N PHE A 48 13.01 -15.94 2.50
CA PHE A 48 12.95 -16.33 3.91
C PHE A 48 13.97 -17.41 4.25
N THR A 49 14.21 -18.36 3.35
CA THR A 49 15.31 -19.33 3.47
C THR A 49 16.65 -18.61 3.61
N ALA A 50 16.96 -17.65 2.74
CA ALA A 50 18.19 -16.86 2.82
C ALA A 50 18.27 -15.96 4.07
N LEU A 51 17.13 -15.45 4.56
CA LEU A 51 17.06 -14.65 5.79
C LEU A 51 17.36 -15.50 7.03
N HIS A 52 16.93 -16.76 7.07
CA HIS A 52 17.21 -17.68 8.18
C HIS A 52 18.69 -18.01 8.33
N GLU A 53 19.48 -17.93 7.25
CA GLU A 53 20.94 -18.06 7.30
C GLU A 53 21.66 -16.79 7.81
N SER A 54 20.92 -15.72 8.10
CA SER A 54 21.51 -14.48 8.58
C SER A 54 21.88 -14.58 10.05
N ARG A 55 22.98 -13.92 10.43
CA ARG A 55 23.36 -13.76 11.85
C ARG A 55 22.49 -12.75 12.59
N SER A 56 21.72 -11.93 11.86
CA SER A 56 20.84 -10.94 12.49
C SER A 56 19.63 -11.63 13.12
N ARG A 57 19.50 -11.52 14.44
CA ARG A 57 18.32 -12.00 15.17
C ARG A 57 17.02 -11.34 14.69
N HIS A 58 17.09 -10.12 14.15
CA HIS A 58 15.90 -9.30 13.87
C HIS A 58 15.37 -9.45 12.44
N VAL A 59 16.22 -9.84 11.49
CA VAL A 59 15.92 -9.66 10.06
C VAL A 59 14.68 -10.42 9.59
N VAL A 60 14.50 -11.66 10.07
CA VAL A 60 13.36 -12.52 9.73
C VAL A 60 12.08 -11.88 10.23
N LEU A 61 11.99 -11.58 11.54
CA LEU A 61 10.78 -11.04 12.15
C LEU A 61 10.42 -9.64 11.61
N MET A 62 11.43 -8.82 11.27
CA MET A 62 11.19 -7.54 10.59
C MET A 62 10.63 -7.72 9.18
N ALA A 63 11.14 -8.70 8.43
CA ALA A 63 10.62 -9.02 7.10
C ALA A 63 9.19 -9.57 7.18
N GLU A 64 8.90 -10.49 8.11
CA GLU A 64 7.55 -10.97 8.38
C GLU A 64 6.61 -9.81 8.70
N LEU A 65 7.02 -8.91 9.60
CA LEU A 65 6.20 -7.76 9.97
C LEU A 65 5.85 -6.87 8.77
N CYS A 66 6.81 -6.65 7.87
CA CYS A 66 6.58 -5.88 6.63
C CYS A 66 5.61 -6.60 5.69
N LEU A 67 5.75 -7.92 5.53
CA LEU A 67 4.84 -8.73 4.71
C LEU A 67 3.44 -8.86 5.33
N TYR A 68 3.34 -8.88 6.65
CA TYR A 68 2.07 -9.06 7.35
C TYR A 68 1.24 -7.79 7.37
N THR A 69 1.90 -6.63 7.52
CA THR A 69 1.22 -5.35 7.79
C THR A 69 1.38 -4.30 6.69
N GLY A 70 2.17 -4.58 5.65
CA GLY A 70 2.50 -3.61 4.62
C GLY A 70 3.34 -2.42 5.12
N ALA A 71 4.05 -2.58 6.24
CA ALA A 71 4.91 -1.54 6.80
C ALA A 71 6.12 -1.25 5.90
N ARG A 72 6.58 0.01 5.91
CA ARG A 72 7.91 0.34 5.36
C ARG A 72 8.98 -0.24 6.28
N TRP A 73 10.14 -0.60 5.72
CA TRP A 73 11.25 -1.11 6.52
C TRP A 73 11.60 -0.21 7.72
N GLY A 74 11.70 1.11 7.48
CA GLY A 74 11.99 2.07 8.54
C GLY A 74 10.90 2.16 9.61
N GLU A 75 9.63 2.03 9.24
CA GLU A 75 8.51 2.01 10.20
C GLU A 75 8.61 0.76 11.09
N ALA A 76 8.85 -0.41 10.48
CA ALA A 76 9.06 -1.67 11.19
C ALA A 76 10.26 -1.59 12.13
N GLN A 77 11.40 -1.07 11.68
CA GLN A 77 12.61 -0.88 12.50
C GLN A 77 12.38 0.06 13.68
N SER A 78 11.60 1.13 13.47
CA SER A 78 11.27 2.10 14.51
C SER A 78 10.15 1.66 15.44
N LEU A 79 9.63 0.44 15.31
CA LEU A 79 8.49 -0.02 16.10
C LEU A 79 8.86 -0.16 17.59
N HIS A 80 8.05 0.48 18.44
CA HIS A 80 8.14 0.39 19.89
C HIS A 80 7.19 -0.69 20.43
N ALA A 81 7.62 -1.39 21.48
CA ALA A 81 6.85 -2.43 22.16
C ALA A 81 5.53 -1.92 22.73
N GLU A 82 5.48 -0.62 23.07
CA GLU A 82 4.29 0.07 23.56
C GLU A 82 3.17 0.17 22.51
N TYR A 83 3.50 0.11 21.23
CA TYR A 83 2.53 0.17 20.13
C TYR A 83 2.06 -1.22 19.64
N VAL A 84 2.51 -2.28 20.31
CA VAL A 84 2.08 -3.66 20.07
C VAL A 84 1.23 -4.13 21.24
N ARG A 85 -0.10 -4.08 21.07
CA ARG A 85 -1.09 -4.40 22.11
C ARG A 85 -2.33 -5.04 21.50
N ASN A 86 -2.99 -5.92 22.24
CA ASN A 86 -4.29 -6.49 21.88
C ASN A 86 -4.32 -7.06 20.44
N ASN A 87 -3.29 -7.82 20.05
CA ASN A 87 -3.16 -8.37 18.69
C ASN A 87 -3.18 -7.30 17.58
N THR A 88 -2.66 -6.11 17.87
CA THR A 88 -2.51 -5.03 16.90
C THR A 88 -1.13 -4.40 16.96
N VAL A 89 -0.68 -3.90 15.82
CA VAL A 89 0.54 -3.10 15.66
C VAL A 89 0.15 -1.71 15.19
N THR A 90 0.53 -0.68 15.96
CA THR A 90 0.27 0.71 15.60
C THR A 90 1.52 1.39 15.09
N TYR A 91 1.43 1.99 13.90
CA TYR A 91 2.48 2.79 13.31
C TYR A 91 2.15 4.28 13.46
N VAL A 92 3.10 5.05 13.97
CA VAL A 92 2.96 6.50 14.21
C VAL A 92 3.95 7.23 13.31
N ASP A 93 3.43 8.04 12.38
CA ASP A 93 4.22 9.01 11.63
C ASP A 93 4.26 10.32 12.43
N THR A 94 5.39 10.56 13.10
CA THR A 94 5.58 11.77 13.92
C THR A 94 5.67 13.05 13.10
N ARG A 95 5.94 12.96 11.80
CA ARG A 95 6.06 14.13 10.92
C ARG A 95 4.70 14.66 10.46
N ASN A 96 3.70 13.79 10.38
CA ASN A 96 2.37 14.13 9.86
C ASN A 96 1.24 13.83 10.84
N GLU A 97 1.56 13.45 12.08
CA GLU A 97 0.63 13.01 13.13
C GLU A 97 -0.31 11.87 12.73
N ARG A 98 0.03 11.14 11.67
CA ARG A 98 -0.82 10.06 11.15
C ARG A 98 -0.53 8.77 11.90
N LYS A 99 -1.59 8.16 12.43
CA LYS A 99 -1.54 6.86 13.09
C LYS A 99 -2.35 5.86 12.28
N ARG A 100 -1.82 4.66 12.11
CA ARG A 100 -2.58 3.54 11.57
C ARG A 100 -2.31 2.29 12.39
N THR A 101 -3.33 1.48 12.56
CA THR A 101 -3.28 0.28 13.37
C THR A 101 -3.63 -0.92 12.50
N MET A 102 -2.78 -1.94 12.55
CA MET A 102 -2.91 -3.16 11.78
C MET A 102 -3.18 -4.33 12.71
N PRO A 103 -4.25 -5.11 12.50
CA PRO A 103 -4.43 -6.37 13.22
C PRO A 103 -3.36 -7.37 12.81
N VAL A 104 -2.96 -8.20 13.77
CA VAL A 104 -2.09 -9.36 13.57
C VAL A 104 -2.69 -10.55 14.29
N ASP A 105 -2.42 -11.78 13.84
CA ASP A 105 -2.86 -12.96 14.56
C ASP A 105 -2.13 -13.10 15.91
N SER A 106 -2.73 -13.90 16.79
CA SER A 106 -2.23 -14.10 18.15
C SER A 106 -0.84 -14.73 18.17
N GLU A 107 -0.51 -15.63 17.23
CA GLU A 107 0.79 -16.29 17.18
C GLU A 107 1.88 -15.26 16.85
N PHE A 108 1.67 -14.45 15.80
CA PHE A 108 2.60 -13.42 15.39
C PHE A 108 2.73 -12.31 16.44
N TYR A 109 1.62 -11.92 17.08
CA TYR A 109 1.64 -10.99 18.21
C TYR A 109 2.55 -11.50 19.34
N LEU A 110 2.42 -12.78 19.72
CA LEU A 110 3.25 -13.37 20.78
C LEU A 110 4.73 -13.44 20.37
N LYS A 111 5.03 -13.76 19.10
CA LYS A 111 6.41 -13.69 18.56
C LYS A 111 7.02 -12.29 18.72
N LEU A 112 6.28 -11.24 18.34
CA LEU A 112 6.73 -9.84 18.52
C LEU A 112 6.98 -9.49 19.99
N LYS A 113 6.07 -9.89 20.89
CA LYS A 113 6.19 -9.61 22.33
C LYS A 113 7.33 -10.37 22.99
N ALA A 114 7.62 -11.59 22.55
CA ALA A 114 8.73 -12.39 23.07
C ALA A 114 10.09 -11.90 22.56
N HIS A 115 10.14 -11.31 21.37
CA HIS A 115 11.36 -10.82 20.75
C HIS A 115 11.82 -9.46 21.29
N GLY A 116 10.89 -8.54 21.50
CA GLY A 116 11.18 -7.17 21.96
C GLY A 116 11.21 -7.03 23.49
N PRO A 117 11.73 -5.90 24.00
CA PRO A 117 11.61 -5.55 25.42
C PRO A 117 10.15 -5.22 25.79
N ARG A 118 9.88 -5.03 27.09
CA ARG A 118 8.56 -4.53 27.53
C ARG A 118 8.29 -3.09 27.11
N ILE A 119 9.34 -2.25 27.06
CA ILE A 119 9.30 -0.83 26.74
C ILE A 119 10.50 -0.51 25.83
N GLY A 120 10.30 0.32 24.81
CA GLY A 120 11.33 0.72 23.86
C GLY A 120 11.24 -0.02 22.53
N ARG A 121 12.28 0.11 21.70
CA ARG A 121 12.28 -0.46 20.35
C ARG A 121 12.32 -1.99 20.38
N ILE A 122 11.43 -2.62 19.62
CA ILE A 122 11.44 -4.08 19.39
C ILE A 122 12.70 -4.49 18.63
N PHE A 123 13.15 -3.64 17.71
CA PHE A 123 14.34 -3.85 16.89
C PHE A 123 15.37 -2.74 17.20
N PRO A 124 16.21 -2.91 18.23
CA PRO A 124 17.17 -1.87 18.63
C PRO A 124 18.28 -1.65 17.60
N THR A 125 18.57 -2.66 16.77
CA THR A 125 19.57 -2.58 15.69
C THR A 125 18.93 -2.73 14.33
N ASP A 126 19.43 -1.99 13.34
CA ASP A 126 18.95 -2.08 11.96
C ASP A 126 19.41 -3.41 11.31
N ALA A 127 18.47 -4.14 10.74
CA ALA A 127 18.75 -5.36 10.00
C ALA A 127 18.77 -5.15 8.47
N TYR A 128 18.74 -3.91 7.98
CA TYR A 128 18.67 -3.62 6.54
C TYR A 128 19.85 -4.19 5.75
N MET A 129 21.05 -4.17 6.32
CA MET A 129 22.24 -4.79 5.71
C MET A 129 22.12 -6.31 5.67
N ALA A 130 21.58 -6.94 6.72
CA ALA A 130 21.31 -8.37 6.74
C ALA A 130 20.27 -8.75 5.68
N PHE A 131 19.21 -7.95 5.52
CA PHE A 131 18.20 -8.13 4.48
C PHE A 131 18.80 -8.00 3.07
N THR A 132 19.66 -7.00 2.88
CA THR A 132 20.37 -6.80 1.62
C THR A 132 21.30 -7.97 1.29
N GLN A 133 22.02 -8.49 2.27
CA GLN A 133 22.90 -9.65 2.08
C GLN A 133 22.10 -10.93 1.76
N ALA A 134 20.95 -11.13 2.42
CA ALA A 134 20.07 -12.25 2.11
C ALA A 134 19.55 -12.17 0.67
N LEU A 135 19.05 -11.00 0.25
CA LEU A 135 18.65 -10.78 -1.15
C LEU A 135 19.75 -11.12 -2.15
N ASN A 136 21.01 -10.73 -1.87
CA ASN A 136 22.13 -11.03 -2.74
C ASN A 136 22.47 -12.53 -2.85
N ARG A 137 21.96 -13.39 -1.95
CA ARG A 137 22.09 -14.86 -2.03
C ARG A 137 20.97 -15.50 -2.85
N THR A 138 19.93 -14.75 -3.19
CA THR A 138 18.80 -15.21 -4.00
C THR A 138 18.96 -14.79 -5.46
N THR A 139 18.10 -15.31 -6.33
CA THR A 139 17.98 -14.89 -7.74
C THR A 139 17.12 -13.63 -7.92
N ILE A 140 16.62 -13.04 -6.83
CA ILE A 140 15.67 -11.93 -6.85
C ILE A 140 16.37 -10.64 -7.29
N VAL A 141 15.97 -10.11 -8.45
CA VAL A 141 16.46 -8.84 -8.98
C VAL A 141 15.45 -7.74 -8.70
N LEU A 142 15.86 -6.73 -7.93
CA LEU A 142 15.03 -5.58 -7.59
C LEU A 142 15.55 -4.31 -8.26
N PRO A 143 14.66 -3.45 -8.79
CA PRO A 143 15.04 -2.14 -9.28
C PRO A 143 15.71 -1.30 -8.19
N LYS A 144 16.64 -0.43 -8.63
CA LYS A 144 17.40 0.44 -7.72
C LYS A 144 16.45 1.26 -6.83
N GLY A 145 16.67 1.19 -5.51
CA GLY A 145 15.89 1.94 -4.52
C GLY A 145 14.59 1.27 -4.06
N GLN A 146 14.18 0.12 -4.61
CA GLN A 146 12.94 -0.55 -4.19
C GLN A 146 13.13 -1.52 -3.01
N ARG A 147 14.36 -1.87 -2.62
CA ARG A 147 14.64 -2.84 -1.54
C ARG A 147 13.92 -2.53 -0.22
N THR A 148 13.88 -1.26 0.19
CA THR A 148 13.22 -0.84 1.46
C THR A 148 11.69 -0.92 1.42
N HIS A 149 11.11 -1.11 0.24
CA HIS A 149 9.66 -1.11 0.00
C HIS A 149 9.17 -2.39 -0.67
N VAL A 150 10.06 -3.31 -1.08
CA VAL A 150 9.67 -4.51 -1.83
C VAL A 150 8.66 -5.35 -1.05
N LEU A 151 8.89 -5.60 0.24
CA LEU A 151 7.97 -6.39 1.06
C LEU A 151 6.59 -5.71 1.22
N ARG A 152 6.57 -4.37 1.30
CA ARG A 152 5.33 -3.60 1.30
C ARG A 152 4.60 -3.71 -0.03
N HIS A 153 5.33 -3.67 -1.15
CA HIS A 153 4.76 -3.87 -2.48
C HIS A 153 4.25 -5.30 -2.64
N THR A 154 4.98 -6.29 -2.13
CA THR A 154 4.53 -7.69 -2.04
C THR A 154 3.23 -7.82 -1.27
N PHE A 155 3.16 -7.31 -0.04
CA PHE A 155 1.91 -7.31 0.72
C PHE A 155 0.75 -6.70 -0.08
N ALA A 156 0.96 -5.50 -0.65
CA ALA A 156 -0.07 -4.78 -1.37
C ALA A 156 -0.54 -5.50 -2.64
N SER A 157 0.39 -6.04 -3.42
CA SER A 157 0.09 -6.80 -4.63
C SER A 157 -0.71 -8.06 -4.31
N HIS A 158 -0.22 -8.88 -3.37
CA HIS A 158 -0.90 -10.10 -2.95
C HIS A 158 -2.27 -9.81 -2.32
N PHE A 159 -2.39 -8.74 -1.52
CA PHE A 159 -3.68 -8.34 -0.95
C PHE A 159 -4.73 -8.08 -2.03
N ILE A 160 -4.37 -7.36 -3.09
CA ILE A 160 -5.30 -7.07 -4.20
C ILE A 160 -5.55 -8.32 -5.05
N MET A 161 -4.52 -9.11 -5.37
CA MET A 161 -4.67 -10.38 -6.09
C MET A 161 -5.62 -11.35 -5.39
N ASN A 162 -5.61 -11.34 -4.06
CA ASN A 162 -6.49 -12.16 -3.22
C ASN A 162 -7.90 -11.59 -3.05
N GLY A 163 -8.27 -10.57 -3.85
CA GLY A 163 -9.61 -9.96 -3.86
C GLY A 163 -9.81 -8.84 -2.83
N GLY A 164 -8.73 -8.34 -2.23
CA GLY A 164 -8.80 -7.20 -1.32
C GLY A 164 -9.24 -5.91 -2.00
N ASP A 165 -9.95 -5.06 -1.25
CA ASP A 165 -10.46 -3.77 -1.75
C ASP A 165 -9.38 -2.66 -1.72
N LEU A 166 -9.34 -1.81 -2.77
CA LEU A 166 -8.37 -0.73 -2.91
C LEU A 166 -8.49 0.36 -1.84
N LEU A 167 -9.70 0.68 -1.37
CA LEU A 167 -9.89 1.68 -0.31
C LEU A 167 -9.37 1.15 1.02
N THR A 168 -9.61 -0.13 1.29
CA THR A 168 -9.06 -0.84 2.45
C THR A 168 -7.53 -0.86 2.40
N LEU A 169 -6.96 -1.23 1.25
CA LEU A 169 -5.51 -1.20 1.06
C LEU A 169 -4.94 0.21 1.25
N GLN A 170 -5.60 1.27 0.78
CA GLN A 170 -5.17 2.65 0.99
C GLN A 170 -5.02 2.97 2.48
N ARG A 171 -5.99 2.56 3.30
CA ARG A 171 -5.99 2.76 4.76
C ARG A 171 -4.87 1.95 5.43
N ILE A 172 -4.72 0.67 5.07
CA ILE A 172 -3.66 -0.22 5.58
C ILE A 172 -2.27 0.37 5.30
N LEU A 173 -2.06 0.84 4.07
CA LEU A 173 -0.81 1.42 3.64
C LEU A 173 -0.60 2.84 4.18
N GLY A 174 -1.64 3.52 4.66
CA GLY A 174 -1.58 4.93 5.08
C GLY A 174 -1.29 5.87 3.90
N HIS A 175 -1.82 5.58 2.72
CA HIS A 175 -1.66 6.43 1.54
C HIS A 175 -2.57 7.67 1.63
N GLN A 176 -2.01 8.84 1.34
CA GLN A 176 -2.72 10.11 1.46
C GLN A 176 -3.87 10.20 0.45
N THR A 177 -3.64 9.69 -0.74
CA THR A 177 -4.60 9.73 -1.83
C THR A 177 -4.76 8.34 -2.43
N ILE A 178 -5.95 8.07 -2.97
CA ILE A 178 -6.24 6.78 -3.62
C ILE A 178 -5.33 6.56 -4.82
N GLN A 179 -4.91 7.61 -5.53
CA GLN A 179 -4.00 7.55 -6.67
C GLN A 179 -2.68 6.85 -6.34
N MET A 180 -2.18 6.95 -5.10
CA MET A 180 -0.99 6.21 -4.67
C MET A 180 -1.23 4.70 -4.63
N THR A 181 -2.45 4.27 -4.31
CA THR A 181 -2.86 2.85 -4.24
C THR A 181 -3.30 2.32 -5.60
N MET A 182 -3.80 3.18 -6.50
CA MET A 182 -4.26 2.80 -7.85
C MET A 182 -3.19 2.05 -8.66
N ARG A 183 -1.92 2.18 -8.31
CA ARG A 183 -0.84 1.40 -8.93
C ARG A 183 -0.98 -0.12 -8.77
N TYR A 184 -1.76 -0.61 -7.81
CA TYR A 184 -2.05 -2.04 -7.64
C TYR A 184 -3.37 -2.47 -8.29
N ALA A 185 -4.17 -1.54 -8.81
CA ALA A 185 -5.53 -1.82 -9.27
C ALA A 185 -5.60 -2.87 -10.39
N HIS A 186 -4.60 -2.91 -11.27
CA HIS A 186 -4.50 -3.87 -12.37
C HIS A 186 -4.29 -5.32 -11.90
N LEU A 187 -3.98 -5.53 -10.62
CA LEU A 187 -3.81 -6.85 -10.01
C LEU A 187 -5.12 -7.41 -9.44
N SER A 188 -6.19 -6.61 -9.44
CA SER A 188 -7.49 -7.05 -8.94
C SER A 188 -8.03 -8.16 -9.83
N PRO A 189 -8.63 -9.22 -9.26
CA PRO A 189 -9.42 -10.16 -10.03
C PRO A 189 -10.52 -9.43 -10.81
N GLU A 190 -10.87 -9.98 -11.98
CA GLU A 190 -11.94 -9.44 -12.83
C GLU A 190 -13.31 -9.70 -12.18
N HIS A 191 -13.81 -8.73 -11.41
CA HIS A 191 -15.10 -8.82 -10.72
C HIS A 191 -16.31 -8.30 -11.53
N LEU A 192 -16.20 -8.21 -12.86
CA LEU A 192 -17.32 -7.73 -13.69
C LEU A 192 -18.59 -8.57 -13.54
N LEU A 193 -18.45 -9.85 -13.18
CA LEU A 193 -19.57 -10.74 -12.85
C LEU A 193 -20.28 -10.37 -11.54
N GLU A 194 -19.60 -9.71 -10.60
CA GLU A 194 -20.20 -9.26 -9.35
C GLU A 194 -21.21 -8.13 -9.55
N ALA A 195 -21.06 -7.33 -10.62
CA ALA A 195 -22.05 -6.32 -11.00
C ALA A 195 -23.42 -6.94 -11.30
N VAL A 196 -23.46 -8.18 -11.80
CA VAL A 196 -24.70 -8.93 -12.01
C VAL A 196 -25.27 -9.45 -10.68
N LYS A 197 -24.41 -9.83 -9.72
CA LYS A 197 -24.80 -10.38 -8.42
C LYS A 197 -25.32 -9.32 -7.45
N PHE A 198 -24.68 -8.16 -7.39
CA PHE A 198 -24.99 -7.05 -6.46
C PHE A 198 -25.75 -5.90 -7.13
N GLY A 199 -25.91 -5.93 -8.45
CA GLY A 199 -26.72 -4.95 -9.17
C GLY A 199 -28.20 -4.99 -8.74
N PRO A 200 -28.91 -3.85 -8.84
CA PRO A 200 -30.27 -3.70 -8.31
C PRO A 200 -31.32 -4.55 -9.04
N ARG A 201 -30.96 -5.31 -10.08
CA ARG A 201 -31.90 -6.13 -10.87
C ARG A 201 -32.60 -7.21 -10.03
N ARG A 202 -32.01 -7.65 -8.92
CA ARG A 202 -32.69 -8.52 -7.95
C ARG A 202 -33.74 -7.72 -7.18
N GLY A 203 -35.01 -7.86 -7.55
CA GLY A 203 -36.15 -7.26 -6.84
C GLY A 203 -36.88 -6.15 -7.61
N VAL A 204 -36.47 -5.83 -8.84
CA VAL A 204 -37.26 -4.97 -9.72
C VAL A 204 -38.35 -5.83 -10.36
N ASP A 205 -39.61 -5.62 -9.94
CA ASP A 205 -40.77 -6.20 -10.61
C ASP A 205 -40.94 -5.52 -11.98
N THR A 206 -40.46 -6.19 -13.03
CA THR A 206 -40.61 -5.72 -14.41
C THR A 206 -41.96 -6.10 -15.02
N THR A 207 -42.91 -6.65 -14.23
CA THR A 207 -44.22 -7.08 -14.73
C THR A 207 -45.32 -6.02 -14.57
N LEU A 208 -45.01 -4.86 -14.00
CA LEU A 208 -45.90 -3.70 -14.03
C LEU A 208 -45.99 -3.16 -15.46
N THR A 209 -46.95 -3.66 -16.22
CA THR A 209 -47.39 -3.04 -17.47
C THR A 209 -47.92 -1.63 -17.17
N PRO A 210 -47.61 -0.61 -18.01
CA PRO A 210 -48.32 0.66 -17.94
C PRO A 210 -49.81 0.37 -18.12
N GLY A 211 -50.63 0.74 -17.14
CA GLY A 211 -52.06 0.50 -17.18
C GLY A 211 -52.65 0.96 -18.51
N THR A 212 -53.25 0.04 -19.25
CA THR A 212 -54.16 0.35 -20.35
C THR A 212 -55.33 1.12 -19.76
N ASN A 213 -55.38 2.42 -20.07
CA ASN A 213 -56.58 3.24 -19.90
C ASN A 213 -57.68 2.66 -20.81
N GLU A 214 -58.52 1.78 -20.27
CA GLU A 214 -59.86 1.56 -20.82
C GLU A 214 -60.74 2.72 -20.33
N GLY A 215 -60.78 3.77 -21.14
CA GLY A 215 -61.71 4.88 -21.01
C GLY A 215 -62.78 4.81 -22.09
N ASP A 216 -63.93 4.25 -21.72
CA ASP A 216 -65.28 4.70 -22.07
C ASP A 216 -65.54 5.17 -23.51
N GLU A 217 -65.93 4.24 -24.39
CA GLU A 217 -66.84 4.54 -25.51
C GLU A 217 -68.27 4.16 -25.11
N THR A 218 -68.94 5.02 -24.34
CA THR A 218 -70.40 5.07 -24.29
C THR A 218 -70.88 6.32 -25.06
N GLY A 219 -71.43 6.10 -26.24
CA GLY A 219 -72.03 7.13 -27.09
C GLY A 219 -72.96 6.52 -28.12
N GLU A 220 -74.05 5.93 -27.64
CA GLU A 220 -75.20 5.50 -28.45
C GLU A 220 -76.07 6.74 -28.77
N LYS A 221 -76.41 6.90 -30.07
CA LYS A 221 -77.48 7.72 -30.68
C LYS A 221 -77.28 9.22 -30.86
#